data_AF-A0A924UD19-F1
#
_entry.id   AF-A0A924UD19-F1
#
_cell.length_a   1.000
_cell.length_b   1.000
_cell.length_c   1.000
_cell.angle_alpha   90.00
_cell.angle_beta   90.00
_cell.angle_gamma   90.00
#
_symmetry.space_group_name_H-M   'P 1'
#
loop_
_entity.id
_entity.type
_entity.pdbx_description
1 polymer ?
#
loop_
_entity_poly.entity_id
_entity_poly.type
_entity_poly.pdbx_seq_one_letter_code
_entity_poly.pdbx_strand_id
1 'polypeptide(L)'
;MKITREFCPGDRYIYDFGLCSYENGWAQVDTAQDASYFGTWANPTRLMIFSYCEGDTTLKEAAWPEEFATELREIDEWNRTHGYGPAKIDPGFDPAMKAAFEGLGLVKMLH
;
A
#
# COMPACT_ATOMS: atom_id res chain seq x y z
N MET A 1 -12.05 -3.21 9.08
CA MET A 1 -11.49 -3.90 7.90
C MET A 1 -11.47 -5.39 8.15
N LYS A 2 -11.65 -6.21 7.11
CA LYS A 2 -11.35 -7.65 7.17
C LYS A 2 -9.85 -7.84 7.00
N ILE A 3 -9.26 -8.71 7.81
CA ILE A 3 -7.81 -8.94 7.81
C ILE A 3 -7.52 -10.42 7.57
N THR A 4 -6.69 -10.69 6.56
CA THR A 4 -6.12 -12.01 6.30
C THR A 4 -4.62 -11.95 6.55
N ARG A 5 -4.07 -12.99 7.19
CA ARG A 5 -2.63 -13.12 7.45
C ARG A 5 -2.16 -14.47 6.98
N GLU A 6 -1.01 -14.48 6.32
CA GLU A 6 -0.36 -15.68 5.81
C GLU A 6 1.16 -15.52 5.95
N PHE A 7 1.89 -16.60 5.67
CA PHE A 7 3.35 -16.60 5.64
C PHE A 7 3.85 -17.03 4.26
N CYS A 8 4.74 -16.24 3.67
CA CYS A 8 5.38 -16.50 2.39
C CYS A 8 6.89 -16.26 2.51
N PRO A 9 7.72 -17.32 2.64
CA PRO A 9 9.16 -17.14 2.76
C PRO A 9 9.73 -16.57 1.46
N GLY A 10 10.59 -15.57 1.54
CA GLY A 10 11.21 -14.97 0.37
C GLY A 10 11.60 -13.51 0.58
N ASP A 11 11.35 -12.72 -0.45
CA ASP A 11 11.54 -11.28 -0.47
C ASP A 11 10.28 -10.59 -1.04
N ARG A 12 10.21 -9.27 -0.87
CA ARG A 12 9.09 -8.46 -1.35
C ARG A 12 8.93 -8.48 -2.88
N TYR A 13 9.96 -8.86 -3.64
CA TYR A 13 9.98 -8.68 -5.09
C TYR A 13 8.99 -9.59 -5.82
N ILE A 14 8.58 -10.68 -5.18
CA ILE A 14 7.45 -11.53 -5.63
C ILE A 14 6.15 -10.71 -5.72
N TYR A 15 5.99 -9.72 -4.85
CA TYR A 15 4.85 -8.81 -4.85
C TYR A 15 5.07 -7.63 -5.79
N ASP A 16 6.22 -6.95 -5.71
CA ASP A 16 6.53 -5.78 -6.57
C ASP A 16 6.35 -6.09 -8.06
N PHE A 17 6.91 -7.22 -8.51
CA PHE A 17 6.91 -7.62 -9.92
C PHE A 17 5.87 -8.68 -10.26
N GLY A 18 4.99 -8.99 -9.31
CA GLY A 18 3.99 -10.06 -9.44
C GLY A 18 2.63 -9.62 -8.91
N LEU A 19 2.25 -10.17 -7.75
CA LEU A 19 0.87 -10.07 -7.24
C LEU A 19 0.40 -8.63 -6.96
N CYS A 20 1.33 -7.75 -6.58
CA CYS A 20 1.11 -6.35 -6.26
C CYS A 20 1.72 -5.40 -7.30
N SER A 21 1.82 -5.85 -8.56
CA SER A 21 2.27 -5.00 -9.66
C SER A 21 1.21 -3.99 -10.12
N TYR A 22 1.67 -2.96 -10.82
CA TYR A 22 0.79 -1.97 -11.48
C TYR A 22 -0.24 -2.62 -12.41
N GLU A 23 0.15 -3.65 -13.17
CA GLU A 23 -0.75 -4.40 -14.07
C GLU A 23 -1.91 -5.04 -13.32
N ASN A 24 -1.73 -5.34 -12.03
CA ASN A 24 -2.74 -5.89 -11.13
C ASN A 24 -3.48 -4.82 -10.32
N GLY A 25 -3.28 -3.53 -10.63
CA GLY A 25 -3.97 -2.39 -10.03
C GLY A 25 -3.44 -1.98 -8.66
N TRP A 26 -2.20 -2.35 -8.34
CA TRP A 26 -1.57 -2.00 -7.08
C TRP A 26 -0.54 -0.88 -7.27
N ALA A 27 -0.54 0.05 -6.32
CA ALA A 27 0.47 1.08 -6.15
C ALA A 27 1.35 0.72 -4.96
N GLN A 28 2.65 0.96 -5.05
CA GLN A 28 3.52 0.87 -3.89
C GLN A 28 3.23 2.06 -2.96
N VAL A 29 3.33 1.81 -1.65
CA VAL A 29 3.29 2.84 -0.61
C VAL A 29 4.70 2.95 -0.05
N ASP A 30 5.48 3.85 -0.65
CA ASP A 30 6.88 4.08 -0.34
C ASP A 30 7.04 4.68 1.05
N THR A 31 7.99 4.13 1.79
CA THR A 31 8.40 4.60 3.11
C THR A 31 9.93 4.63 3.18
N ALA A 32 10.50 5.29 4.20
CA ALA A 32 11.94 5.15 4.46
C ALA A 32 12.33 3.74 4.96
N GLN A 33 11.37 2.83 5.16
CA GLN A 33 11.61 1.45 5.58
C GLN A 33 11.76 0.48 4.40
N ASP A 34 11.58 0.96 3.18
CA ASP A 34 11.63 0.14 1.98
C ASP A 34 12.94 -0.65 1.89
N ALA A 35 12.80 -1.98 1.97
CA ALA A 35 13.90 -2.92 1.96
C ALA A 35 13.43 -4.22 1.31
N SER A 36 14.36 -5.09 0.88
CA SER A 36 14.00 -6.38 0.25
C SER A 36 13.10 -7.27 1.13
N TYR A 37 13.10 -7.04 2.44
CA TYR A 37 12.30 -7.78 3.42
C TYR A 37 11.03 -7.04 3.89
N PHE A 38 10.74 -5.84 3.39
CA PHE A 38 9.59 -5.05 3.81
C PHE A 38 8.98 -4.22 2.66
N GLY A 39 7.65 -4.28 2.53
CA GLY A 39 6.92 -3.47 1.55
C GLY A 39 5.44 -3.30 1.91
N THR A 40 4.84 -2.22 1.42
CA THR A 40 3.41 -1.94 1.53
C THR A 40 2.86 -1.54 0.15
N TRP A 41 1.67 -2.03 -0.20
CA TRP A 41 1.01 -1.72 -1.47
C TRP A 41 -0.48 -1.46 -1.23
N ALA A 42 -1.08 -0.65 -2.09
CA ALA A 42 -2.47 -0.26 -2.02
C ALA A 42 -3.17 -0.43 -3.37
N ASN A 43 -4.36 -1.04 -3.37
CA ASN A 43 -5.23 -1.16 -4.54
C ASN A 43 -6.46 -0.28 -4.35
N PRO A 44 -6.57 0.86 -5.07
CA PRO A 44 -7.64 1.84 -4.83
C PRO A 44 -8.99 1.39 -5.38
N THR A 45 -9.01 0.47 -6.35
CA THR A 45 -10.27 -0.05 -6.93
C THR A 45 -10.88 -1.14 -6.06
N ARG A 46 -10.03 -2.00 -5.47
CA ARG A 46 -10.46 -3.10 -4.60
C ARG A 46 -10.53 -2.72 -3.12
N LEU A 47 -10.08 -1.52 -2.76
CA LEU A 47 -9.99 -1.02 -1.38
C LEU A 47 -9.14 -1.94 -0.48
N MET A 48 -7.99 -2.36 -1.01
CA MET A 48 -7.11 -3.33 -0.35
C MET A 48 -5.74 -2.74 -0.05
N ILE A 49 -5.20 -3.07 1.12
CA ILE A 49 -3.83 -2.72 1.52
C ILE A 49 -3.13 -4.01 1.86
N PHE A 50 -1.99 -4.24 1.22
CA PHE A 50 -1.16 -5.42 1.43
C PHE A 50 0.17 -4.98 2.04
N SER A 51 0.66 -5.71 3.03
CA SER A 51 1.97 -5.49 3.62
C SER A 51 2.73 -6.81 3.75
N TYR A 52 4.02 -6.75 3.50
CA TYR A 52 4.97 -7.85 3.66
C TYR A 52 6.07 -7.44 4.64
N CYS A 53 6.43 -8.31 5.58
CA CYS A 53 7.56 -8.13 6.49
C CYS A 53 8.20 -9.47 6.83
N GLU A 54 9.41 -9.74 6.33
CA GLU A 54 10.22 -10.92 6.68
C GLU A 54 9.47 -12.26 6.54
N GLY A 55 8.56 -12.34 5.57
CA GLY A 55 7.74 -13.52 5.29
C GLY A 55 6.32 -13.41 5.81
N ASP A 56 6.04 -12.58 6.80
CA ASP A 56 4.69 -12.31 7.25
C ASP A 56 3.96 -11.41 6.26
N THR A 57 2.74 -11.81 5.91
CA THR A 57 1.87 -11.04 5.03
C THR A 57 0.61 -10.62 5.78
N THR A 58 0.13 -9.42 5.49
CA THR A 58 -1.17 -8.95 5.95
C THR A 58 -1.91 -8.32 4.78
N LEU A 59 -3.09 -8.84 4.46
CA LEU A 59 -4.04 -8.22 3.55
C LEU A 59 -5.18 -7.62 4.37
N LYS A 60 -5.36 -6.31 4.26
CA LYS A 60 -6.50 -5.59 4.82
C LYS A 60 -7.47 -5.23 3.70
N GLU A 61 -8.73 -5.61 3.84
CA GLU A 61 -9.81 -5.31 2.92
C GLU A 61 -10.80 -4.35 3.61
N ALA A 62 -10.93 -3.13 3.08
CA ALA A 62 -11.92 -2.17 3.57
C ALA A 62 -13.30 -2.44 2.96
N ALA A 63 -14.34 -2.21 3.74
CA ALA A 63 -15.73 -2.36 3.31
C ALA A 63 -16.23 -1.14 2.53
N TRP A 64 -15.64 0.03 2.72
CA TRP A 64 -15.99 1.26 2.00
C TRP A 64 -14.80 2.23 1.84
N PRO A 65 -14.87 3.16 0.87
CA PRO A 65 -13.77 4.07 0.54
C PRO A 65 -13.15 4.86 1.70
N GLU A 66 -13.98 5.37 2.62
CA GLU A 66 -13.47 6.16 3.76
C GLU A 66 -12.63 5.32 4.73
N GLU A 67 -12.97 4.04 4.91
CA GLU A 67 -12.20 3.13 5.76
C GLU A 67 -10.81 2.87 5.15
N PHE A 68 -10.74 2.66 3.84
CA PHE A 68 -9.48 2.52 3.10
C PHE A 68 -8.61 3.78 3.20
N ALA A 69 -9.20 4.96 2.97
CA ALA A 69 -8.47 6.22 3.03
C ALA A 69 -8.00 6.53 4.46
N THR A 70 -8.78 6.19 5.48
CA THR A 70 -8.39 6.33 6.89
C THR A 70 -7.17 5.47 7.22
N GLU A 71 -7.18 4.19 6.84
CA GLU A 71 -6.06 3.28 7.10
C GLU A 71 -4.76 3.74 6.42
N LEU A 72 -4.80 4.25 5.18
CA LEU A 72 -3.61 4.82 4.54
C LEU A 72 -3.09 6.06 5.26
N ARG A 73 -3.96 6.94 5.75
CA ARG A 73 -3.55 8.10 6.55
C ARG A 73 -2.95 7.67 7.89
N GLU A 74 -3.46 6.61 8.52
CA GLU A 74 -2.87 6.05 9.74
C GLU A 74 -1.48 5.46 9.48
N ILE A 75 -1.27 4.81 8.33
CA ILE A 75 0.06 4.35 7.89
C ILE A 75 1.02 5.54 7.72
N ASP A 76 0.60 6.63 7.06
CA ASP A 76 1.41 7.85 6.93
C ASP A 76 1.77 8.45 8.30
N GLU A 77 0.77 8.60 9.18
CA GLU A 77 0.97 9.18 10.51
C GLU A 77 1.91 8.33 11.37
N TRP A 78 1.77 7.00 11.30
CA TRP A 78 2.66 6.09 12.02
C TRP A 78 4.10 6.23 11.53
N ASN A 79 4.32 6.26 10.20
CA ASN A 79 5.65 6.43 9.62
C ASN A 79 6.29 7.75 10.06
N ARG A 80 5.54 8.85 10.03
CA ARG A 80 6.00 10.16 10.50
C ARG A 80 6.39 10.14 11.97
N THR A 81 5.54 9.57 12.82
CA THR A 81 5.73 9.51 14.27
C THR A 81 6.96 8.69 14.66
N HIS A 82 7.29 7.65 13.88
CA HIS A 82 8.41 6.75 14.18
C HIS A 82 9.70 7.09 13.41
N GLY A 83 9.74 8.22 12.71
CA GLY A 83 10.95 8.71 12.04
C GLY A 83 11.22 8.12 10.66
N TYR A 84 10.23 7.47 10.05
CA TYR A 84 10.33 6.88 8.70
C TYR A 84 9.83 7.82 7.58
N GLY A 85 9.56 9.09 7.93
CA GLY A 85 9.12 10.11 6.98
C GLY A 85 7.66 9.93 6.55
N PRO A 86 7.21 10.67 5.52
CA PRO A 86 5.88 10.50 4.97
C PRO A 86 5.77 9.20 4.16
N ALA A 87 4.63 8.52 4.26
CA ALA A 87 4.27 7.46 3.33
C ALA A 87 3.81 8.08 1.99
N LYS A 88 4.32 7.55 0.88
CA LYS A 88 4.06 8.08 -0.46
C LYS A 88 3.54 7.01 -1.41
N ILE A 89 2.36 7.24 -1.96
CA ILE A 89 1.73 6.33 -2.91
C ILE A 89 2.30 6.62 -4.30
N ASP A 90 2.96 5.62 -4.90
CA ASP A 90 3.41 5.65 -6.29
C ASP A 90 2.37 4.95 -7.18
N PRO A 91 1.51 5.68 -7.91
CA PRO A 91 0.58 5.09 -8.87
C PRO A 91 1.27 4.69 -10.20
N GLY A 92 2.61 4.81 -10.28
CA GLY A 92 3.37 4.71 -11.51
C GLY A 92 2.96 5.77 -12.53
N PHE A 93 3.12 5.45 -13.81
CA PHE A 93 2.68 6.30 -14.92
C PHE A 93 1.21 6.06 -15.32
N ASP A 94 0.40 5.41 -14.48
CA ASP A 94 -1.01 5.12 -14.77
C ASP A 94 -1.92 6.30 -14.33
N PRO A 95 -2.46 7.08 -15.29
CA PRO A 95 -3.34 8.20 -14.96
C PRO A 95 -4.67 7.76 -14.34
N ALA A 96 -5.17 6.56 -14.67
CA ALA A 96 -6.42 6.05 -14.10
C ALA A 96 -6.21 5.64 -12.64
N MET A 97 -5.09 4.99 -12.32
CA MET A 97 -4.73 4.65 -10.94
C MET A 97 -4.53 5.90 -10.10
N LYS A 98 -3.82 6.91 -10.64
CA LYS A 98 -3.69 8.22 -9.99
C LYS A 98 -5.05 8.83 -9.68
N ALA A 99 -5.93 8.94 -10.68
CA ALA A 99 -7.27 9.50 -10.52
C ALA A 99 -8.11 8.73 -9.49
N ALA A 100 -7.95 7.41 -9.39
CA ALA A 100 -8.63 6.61 -8.37
C ALA A 100 -8.23 7.03 -6.94
N PHE A 101 -6.94 7.23 -6.67
CA PHE A 101 -6.49 7.75 -5.37
C PHE A 101 -6.93 9.19 -5.10
N GLU A 102 -6.95 10.04 -6.13
CA GLU A 102 -7.47 11.40 -6.00
C GLU A 102 -8.96 11.40 -5.60
N GLY A 103 -9.77 10.54 -6.22
CA GLY A 103 -11.19 10.34 -5.89
C GLY A 103 -11.43 9.82 -4.47
N LEU A 104 -10.41 9.19 -3.85
CA LEU A 104 -10.42 8.73 -2.46
C LEU A 104 -9.92 9.80 -1.47
N GLY A 105 -9.59 11.01 -1.95
CA GLY A 105 -9.08 12.10 -1.11
C GLY A 105 -7.65 11.89 -0.62
N LEU A 106 -6.84 11.10 -1.36
CA LEU A 106 -5.46 10.75 -1.00
C LEU A 106 -4.41 11.56 -1.78
N VAL A 107 -4.82 12.66 -2.43
CA VAL A 107 -3.97 13.52 -3.28
C VAL A 107 -2.65 13.91 -2.60
N LYS A 108 -2.67 14.20 -1.29
CA LYS A 108 -1.48 14.63 -0.54
C LYS A 108 -0.44 13.53 -0.32
N MET A 109 -0.87 12.27 -0.43
CA MET A 109 -0.01 11.10 -0.28
C MET A 109 0.60 10.65 -1.60
N LEU A 110 0.10 11.11 -2.75
CA LEU A 110 0.73 10.81 -4.03
C LEU A 110 2.14 11.43 -4.12
N HIS A 111 3.01 10.80 -4.90
CA HIS A 111 4.29 11.38 -5.32
C HIS A 111 4.44 11.33 -6.85
#